data_AF-A0A164LB50-F1
#
_entry.id   AF-A0A164LB50-F1
#
_cell.length_a   1.000
_cell.length_b   1.000
_cell.length_c   1.000
_cell.angle_alpha   90.00
_cell.angle_beta   90.00
_cell.angle_gamma   90.00
#
_symmetry.space_group_name_H-M   'P 1'
#
loop_
_entity.id
_entity.type
_entity.pdbx_description
1 polymer ?
#
loop_
_entity_poly.entity_id
_entity_poly.type
_entity_poly.pdbx_seq_one_letter_code
_entity_poly.pdbx_strand_id
1 'polypeptide(L)' 'MTISRVTCTFENQRTITSSIPETFEEVKEYYLGNVFDLGEQFGSKQKCTKVELVAYYSLLKNDHLF' A
#
# COMPACT_ATOMS: atom_id res chain seq x y z
N MET A 1 16.83 -1.48 -1.03
CA MET A 1 15.51 -1.11 -1.57
C MET A 1 14.48 -1.46 -0.50
N THR A 2 13.63 -0.52 -0.11
CA THR A 2 12.66 -0.75 0.97
C THR A 2 11.32 -1.14 0.37
N ILE A 3 10.69 -2.17 0.91
CA ILE A 3 9.33 -2.57 0.54
C ILE A 3 8.43 -2.28 1.73
N SER A 4 7.51 -1.34 1.56
CA SER A 4 6.46 -1.04 2.53
C SER A 4 5.24 -1.89 2.24
N ARG A 5 4.84 -2.71 3.22
CA ARG A 5 3.56 -3.41 3.20
C ARG A 5 2.54 -2.52 3.89
N VAL A 6 1.60 -2.00 3.13
CA VAL A 6 0.56 -1.09 3.64
C VAL A 6 -0.81 -1.71 3.50
N THR A 7 -1.72 -1.32 4.39
CA THR A 7 -3.15 -1.58 4.25
C THR A 7 -3.86 -0.26 4.02
N CYS A 8 -4.60 -0.17 2.93
CA CYS A 8 -5.54 0.92 2.69
C CYS A 8 -6.95 0.49 3.09
N THR A 9 -7.61 1.29 3.92
CA THR A 9 -9.03 1.17 4.24
C THR A 9 -9.83 2.12 3.35
N PHE A 10 -10.88 1.60 2.72
CA PHE A 10 -11.73 2.33 1.80
C PHE A 10 -13.04 2.82 2.47
N GLU A 11 -13.78 3.70 1.80
CA GLU A 11 -15.07 4.24 2.30
C GLU A 11 -16.10 3.16 2.62
N ASN A 12 -16.12 2.07 1.86
CA ASN A 12 -16.95 0.90 2.14
C ASN A 12 -16.43 0.00 3.28
N GLN A 13 -15.46 0.49 4.07
CA GLN A 13 -14.79 -0.21 5.17
C GLN A 13 -13.99 -1.45 4.75
N ARG A 14 -13.84 -1.71 3.45
CA ARG A 14 -12.96 -2.78 2.96
C ARG A 14 -11.51 -2.37 3.13
N THR A 15 -10.65 -3.37 3.27
CA THR A 15 -9.20 -3.18 3.35
C THR A 15 -8.51 -3.92 2.22
N ILE A 16 -7.49 -3.29 1.62
CA ILE A 16 -6.58 -3.94 0.68
C ILE A 16 -5.16 -3.75 1.19
N THR A 17 -4.43 -4.86 1.27
CA THR A 17 -3.02 -4.85 1.64
C THR A 17 -2.16 -4.98 0.39
N SER A 18 -1.26 -4.01 0.19
CA SER A 18 -0.33 -3.96 -0.94
C SER A 18 1.11 -3.90 -0.43
N SER A 19 2.02 -4.54 -1.16
CA SER A 19 3.46 -4.43 -0.94
C SER A 19 4.03 -3.53 -2.02
N ILE A 20 4.58 -2.39 -1.63
CA ILE A 20 5.02 -1.36 -2.56
C ILE A 20 6.50 -1.08 -2.29
N PRO A 21 7.37 -1.08 -3.31
CA PRO A 21 8.80 -0.85 -3.15
C PRO A 21 9.17 0.62 -2.95
N GLU A 22 8.40 1.33 -2.11
CA GLU A 22 8.55 2.75 -1.79
C GLU A 22 8.48 2.94 -0.28
N THR A 23 8.83 4.13 0.21
CA THR A 23 8.71 4.46 1.63
C THR A 23 7.24 4.59 2.05
N PHE A 24 6.96 4.45 3.34
CA PHE A 24 5.60 4.59 3.85
C PHE A 24 5.01 5.99 3.55
N GLU A 25 5.83 7.04 3.54
CA GLU A 25 5.42 8.41 3.27
C GLU A 25 4.94 8.57 1.83
N GLU A 26 5.74 8.12 0.86
CA GLU A 26 5.38 8.12 -0.57
C GLU A 26 4.09 7.32 -0.83
N VAL A 27 4.00 6.13 -0.22
CA VAL A 27 2.82 5.28 -0.33
C VAL A 27 1.58 5.94 0.27
N LYS A 28 1.73 6.62 1.41
CA LYS A 28 0.62 7.32 2.07
C LYS A 28 0.13 8.48 1.20
N GLU A 29 1.02 9.26 0.59
CA GLU A 29 0.65 10.34 -0.32
C GLU A 29 -0.06 9.82 -1.58
N TYR A 30 0.38 8.67 -2.10
CA TYR A 30 -0.25 8.03 -3.26
C TYR A 30 -1.63 7.43 -2.92
N TYR A 31 -1.80 6.76 -1.79
CA TYR A 31 -3.07 6.12 -1.45
C TYR A 31 -4.09 7.08 -0.82
N LEU A 32 -3.68 7.85 0.19
CA LEU A 32 -4.61 8.57 1.05
C LEU A 32 -5.37 9.65 0.27
N GLY A 33 -6.70 9.54 0.24
CA GLY A 33 -7.55 10.49 -0.46
C GLY A 33 -7.69 10.26 -1.97
N ASN A 34 -6.92 9.34 -2.55
CA ASN A 34 -7.05 8.95 -3.95
C ASN A 34 -8.15 7.88 -4.13
N VAL A 35 -8.74 7.89 -5.32
CA VAL A 35 -9.83 7.00 -5.71
C VAL A 35 -9.30 5.89 -6.61
N PHE A 36 -9.54 4.64 -6.20
CA PHE A 36 -9.07 3.44 -6.88
C PHE A 36 -10.24 2.66 -7.43
N ASP A 37 -10.11 2.17 -8.67
CA ASP A 37 -11.07 1.22 -9.22
C ASP A 37 -10.73 -0.18 -8.70
N LEU A 38 -11.57 -0.68 -7.79
CA LEU A 38 -11.42 -2.01 -7.21
C LEU A 38 -12.18 -3.08 -8.01
N GLY A 39 -12.91 -2.68 -9.06
CA GLY A 39 -13.79 -3.54 -9.84
C GLY A 39 -15.23 -3.61 -9.28
N GLU A 40 -16.15 -4.09 -10.12
CA GLU A 40 -17.60 -4.14 -9.81
C GLU A 40 -17.92 -4.90 -8.51
N GLN A 41 -17.14 -5.91 -8.15
CA GLN A 41 -17.34 -6.71 -6.94
C GLN A 41 -17.25 -5.89 -5.64
N PHE A 42 -16.59 -4.73 -5.69
CA PHE A 42 -16.37 -3.87 -4.53
C PHE A 42 -17.19 -2.58 -4.58
N GLY A 43 -18.09 -2.46 -5.56
CA GLY A 43 -18.92 -1.27 -5.76
C GLY A 43 -18.15 -0.13 -6.42
N SER A 44 -17.38 -0.43 -7.48
CA SER A 44 -16.68 0.57 -8.31
C SER A 44 -15.77 1.52 -7.51
N LYS A 45 -15.12 2.47 -8.19
CA LYS A 45 -14.29 3.56 -7.65
C LYS A 45 -14.46 3.83 -6.13
N GLN A 46 -13.49 3.40 -5.32
CA GLN A 46 -13.47 3.62 -3.88
C GLN A 46 -12.33 4.56 -3.48
N LYS A 47 -12.60 5.50 -2.58
CA LYS A 47 -11.56 6.36 -2.01
C LYS A 47 -10.88 5.67 -0.82
N CYS A 48 -9.55 5.74 -0.78
CA CYS A 48 -8.81 5.34 0.41
C CYS A 48 -8.98 6.40 1.50
N THR A 49 -9.50 6.01 2.66
CA THR A 49 -9.75 6.89 3.81
C THR A 49 -8.67 6.78 4.88
N LYS A 50 -7.95 5.66 4.93
CA LYS A 50 -6.89 5.41 5.92
C LYS A 50 -5.80 4.53 5.31
N VAL A 51 -4.54 4.86 5.58
CA VAL A 51 -3.38 4.04 5.19
C VAL A 51 -2.62 3.66 6.46
N GLU A 52 -2.36 2.37 6.63
CA GLU A 52 -1.65 1.82 7.79
C GLU A 52 -0.43 1.03 7.33
N LEU A 53 0.72 1.27 7.97
CA LEU A 53 1.91 0.46 7.76
C LEU A 53 1.76 -0.86 8.50
N VAL A 54 1.80 -1.97 7.76
CA VAL A 54 1.74 -3.33 8.33
C VAL A 54 3.14 -3.83 8.64
N ALA A 55 4.08 -3.64 7.69
CA ALA A 55 5.48 -4.04 7.84
C ALA A 55 6.36 -3.26 6.84
N TYR A 56 7.65 -3.14 7.13
CA TYR A 56 8.63 -2.70 6.14
C TYR A 56 9.74 -3.76 6.03
N TYR A 57 10.17 -4.03 4.80
CA TYR A 57 11.28 -4.93 4.51
C TYR A 57 12.39 -4.12 3.89
N SER A 58 13.58 -4.13 4.50
CA SER A 58 14.77 -3.69 3.79
C SER A 58 15.27 -4.87 2.97
N LEU A 59 15.15 -4.80 1.64
CA LEU A 59 15.99 -5.64 0.78
C LEU A 59 17.42 -5.14 0.98
N LEU A 60 18.11 -5.73 1.95
CA LEU A 60 19.55 -5.75 1.99
C LEU A 60 19.96 -6.41 0.68
N LYS A 61 20.66 -5.68 -0.18
CA LYS A 61 21.40 -6.33 -1.27
C LYS A 61 22.31 -7.34 -0.59
N ASN A 62 22.08 -8.63 -0.81
CA ASN A 62 23.10 -9.63 -0.55
C ASN A 62 24.23 -9.38 -1.55
N ASP A 63 25.12 -8.46 -1.22
CA ASP A 63 26.40 -8.25 -1.89
C ASP A 63 27.50 -9.13 -1.25
N HIS A 64 27.17 -10.37 -0.88
CA HIS A 64 28.16 -11.35 -0.42
C HIS A 64 27.92 -12.72 -1.08
N LEU A 65 28.22 -12.75 -2.38
CA LEU A 65 28.82 -13.92 -3.02
C LEU A 65 30.34 -13.68 -3.00
N PHE A 66 31.01 -14.20 -1.98
CA PHE A 66 32.44 -14.50 -2.00
C PHE A 66 32.69 -15.75 -1.15
#